data_AF-C4K8S2-F1
#
_entry.id   AF-C4K8S2-F1
#
_cell.length_a   1.000
_cell.length_b   1.000
_cell.length_c   1.000
_cell.angle_alpha   90.00
_cell.angle_beta   90.00
_cell.angle_gamma   90.00
#
_symmetry.space_group_name_H-M   'P 1'
#
loop_
_entity.id
_entity.type
_entity.pdbx_description
1 polymer ?
#
loop_
_entity_poly.entity_id
_entity_poly.type
_entity_poly.pdbx_seq_one_letter_code
_entity_poly.pdbx_strand_id
1 'polypeptide(L)'
;MTILSKSCRQLIVEAAIAGLNHNFCKESRAIMESLPFLVPDINVRLTCHALLLHGLGETQKAINLLKDSSLEEAIVLREIFLNVET
;
A
#
# COMPACT_ATOMS: atom_id res chain seq x y z
N MET A 1 -5.04 18.11 -12.56
CA MET A 1 -5.20 18.79 -11.26
C MET A 1 -5.88 17.83 -10.31
N THR A 2 -5.30 17.55 -9.15
CA THR A 2 -6.01 16.85 -8.06
C THR A 2 -6.60 17.91 -7.13
N ILE A 3 -7.89 17.78 -6.78
CA ILE A 3 -8.61 18.73 -5.92
C ILE A 3 -8.04 18.73 -4.48
N LEU A 4 -7.36 17.64 -4.10
CA LEU A 4 -6.83 17.41 -2.77
C LEU A 4 -5.38 17.90 -2.61
N SER A 5 -5.11 18.56 -1.48
CA SER A 5 -3.74 18.92 -1.08
C SER A 5 -2.86 17.67 -0.93
N LYS A 6 -1.53 17.85 -0.97
CA LYS A 6 -0.59 16.74 -0.73
C LYS A 6 -0.85 16.05 0.61
N SER A 7 -1.03 16.83 1.68
CA SER A 7 -1.28 16.31 3.02
C SER A 7 -2.60 15.54 3.11
N CYS A 8 -3.65 16.02 2.45
CA CYS A 8 -4.94 15.32 2.42
C CYS A 8 -4.82 13.96 1.73
N ARG A 9 -4.14 13.89 0.59
CA ARG A 9 -3.92 12.61 -0.11
C ARG A 9 -3.11 11.63 0.73
N GLN A 10 -2.08 12.12 1.42
CA GLN A 10 -1.27 11.31 2.33
C GLN A 10 -2.12 10.72 3.46
N LEU A 11 -2.94 11.55 4.13
CA LEU A 11 -3.81 11.09 5.20
C LEU A 11 -4.82 10.02 4.75
N ILE A 12 -5.35 10.12 3.52
CA ILE A 12 -6.26 9.11 2.97
C ILE A 12 -5.54 7.76 2.83
N VAL A 13 -4.30 7.76 2.35
CA VAL A 13 -3.51 6.52 2.19
C VAL A 13 -3.15 5.93 3.56
N GLU A 14 -2.69 6.77 4.49
CA GLU A 14 -2.37 6.35 5.86
C GLU A 14 -3.60 5.80 6.58
N ALA A 15 -4.78 6.42 6.41
CA ALA A 15 -6.03 5.93 6.96
C ALA A 15 -6.44 4.57 6.38
N ALA A 16 -6.21 4.32 5.09
CA ALA A 16 -6.46 3.02 4.49
C ALA A 16 -5.55 1.93 5.09
N ILE A 17 -4.27 2.25 5.33
CA ILE A 17 -3.32 1.34 5.96
C ILE A 17 -3.72 1.06 7.41
N ALA A 18 -3.99 2.10 8.19
CA ALA A 18 -4.45 1.96 9.58
C ALA A 18 -5.78 1.21 9.68
N GLY A 19 -6.70 1.43 8.73
CA GLY A 19 -8.01 0.78 8.68
C GLY A 19 -7.95 -0.74 8.58
N LEU A 20 -6.88 -1.31 8.01
CA LEU A 20 -6.68 -2.75 7.94
C LEU A 20 -6.55 -3.38 9.33
N ASN A 21 -5.94 -2.67 10.28
CA ASN A 21 -5.86 -3.09 11.69
C ASN A 21 -7.22 -3.10 12.40
N HIS A 22 -8.23 -2.48 11.79
CA HIS A 22 -9.58 -2.34 12.33
C HIS A 22 -10.65 -3.06 11.48
N ASN A 23 -10.24 -3.95 10.57
CA ASN A 23 -11.13 -4.71 9.66
C ASN A 23 -11.93 -3.86 8.67
N PHE A 24 -11.49 -2.64 8.35
CA PHE A 24 -12.10 -1.79 7.32
C PHE A 24 -11.65 -2.19 5.91
N CYS A 25 -11.74 -3.49 5.60
CA CYS A 25 -11.19 -4.07 4.37
C CYS A 25 -11.85 -3.51 3.10
N LYS A 26 -13.14 -3.15 3.16
CA LYS A 26 -13.87 -2.60 2.01
C LYS A 26 -13.40 -1.18 1.69
N GLU A 27 -13.27 -0.36 2.73
CA GLU A 27 -12.81 1.02 2.66
C GLU A 27 -11.35 1.08 2.21
N SER A 28 -10.48 0.26 2.80
CA SER A 28 -9.07 0.15 2.41
C SER A 28 -8.91 -0.30 0.97
N ARG A 29 -9.74 -1.26 0.49
CA ARG A 29 -9.72 -1.69 -0.91
C ARG A 29 -10.19 -0.58 -1.87
N ALA A 30 -11.25 0.15 -1.53
CA ALA A 30 -11.70 1.29 -2.33
C ALA A 30 -10.63 2.38 -2.44
N ILE A 31 -9.92 2.67 -1.33
CA ILE A 31 -8.82 3.63 -1.36
C ILE A 31 -7.62 3.08 -2.15
N MET A 32 -7.31 1.78 -2.05
CA MET A 32 -6.24 1.13 -2.82
C MET A 32 -6.42 1.35 -4.33
N GLU A 33 -7.65 1.22 -4.84
CA GLU A 33 -7.98 1.46 -6.26
C GLU A 33 -7.73 2.92 -6.70
N SER A 34 -7.78 3.87 -5.76
CA SER A 34 -7.55 5.29 -6.02
C SER A 34 -6.08 5.73 -5.89
N LEU A 35 -5.16 4.82 -5.53
CA LEU A 35 -3.74 5.14 -5.31
C LEU A 35 -3.05 5.94 -6.44
N PRO A 36 -3.32 5.70 -7.75
CA PRO A 36 -2.72 6.49 -8.83
C PRO A 36 -3.01 8.00 -8.74
N PHE A 37 -4.13 8.37 -8.11
CA PHE A 37 -4.53 9.77 -7.90
C PHE A 37 -4.03 10.33 -6.56
N LEU A 38 -3.80 9.46 -5.58
CA LEU A 38 -3.37 9.84 -4.23
C LEU A 38 -1.85 9.97 -4.11
N VAL A 39 -1.11 9.05 -4.73
CA VAL A 39 0.34 8.93 -4.65
C VAL A 39 0.93 9.06 -6.06
N PRO A 40 1.34 10.28 -6.49
CA PRO A 40 1.86 10.49 -7.84
C PRO A 40 3.17 9.74 -8.10
N ASP A 41 4.05 9.70 -7.09
CA ASP A 41 5.32 9.01 -7.15
C ASP A 41 5.09 7.50 -7.28
N ILE A 42 5.60 6.92 -8.36
CA ILE A 42 5.40 5.49 -8.69
C ILE A 42 6.04 4.56 -7.65
N ASN A 43 7.18 4.95 -7.10
CA ASN A 43 7.96 4.16 -6.16
C ASN A 43 7.25 4.10 -4.81
N VAL A 44 6.79 5.25 -4.31
CA VAL A 44 5.98 5.33 -3.09
C VAL A 44 4.62 4.63 -3.29
N ARG A 45 4.01 4.78 -4.48
CA ARG A 45 2.73 4.13 -4.77
C ARG A 45 2.84 2.61 -4.74
N LEU A 46 3.94 2.07 -5.28
CA LEU A 46 4.21 0.64 -5.32
C LEU A 46 4.33 0.04 -3.91
N THR A 47 5.04 0.71 -2.99
CA THR A 47 5.16 0.26 -1.60
C THR A 47 3.83 0.37 -0.84
N CYS A 48 3.09 1.48 -1.01
CA CYS A 48 1.74 1.62 -0.43
C CYS A 48 0.77 0.52 -0.92
N HIS A 49 0.80 0.20 -2.22
CA HIS A 49 -0.05 -0.83 -2.80
C HIS A 49 0.29 -2.21 -2.22
N ALA A 50 1.58 -2.55 -2.11
CA ALA A 50 2.01 -3.82 -1.53
C ALA A 50 1.58 -3.95 -0.06
N LEU A 51 1.71 -2.89 0.74
CA LEU A 51 1.28 -2.89 2.13
C LEU A 51 -0.23 -3.12 2.29
N LEU A 52 -1.04 -2.46 1.44
CA LEU A 52 -2.49 -2.66 1.44
C LEU A 52 -2.88 -4.09 1.01
N LEU A 53 -2.23 -4.64 -0.02
CA LEU A 53 -2.45 -6.03 -0.44
C LEU A 53 -2.11 -7.00 0.70
N HIS A 54 -0.98 -6.81 1.39
CA HIS A 54 -0.60 -7.66 2.51
C HIS A 54 -1.62 -7.61 3.64
N GLY A 55 -2.01 -6.41 4.11
CA GLY A 55 -2.99 -6.30 5.20
C GLY A 55 -4.42 -6.70 4.80
N LEU A 56 -4.72 -6.83 3.50
CA LEU A 56 -5.96 -7.47 3.00
C LEU A 56 -5.87 -9.00 2.93
N GLY A 57 -4.75 -9.60 3.36
CA GLY A 57 -4.50 -11.04 3.28
C GLY A 57 -4.01 -11.52 1.90
N GLU A 58 -3.70 -10.61 0.98
CA GLU A 58 -3.24 -10.89 -0.37
C GLU A 58 -1.70 -10.88 -0.45
N THR A 59 -1.03 -11.44 0.56
CA THR A 59 0.43 -11.37 0.76
C THR A 59 1.25 -11.82 -0.45
N GLN A 60 0.84 -12.90 -1.13
CA GLN A 60 1.57 -13.35 -2.32
C GLN A 60 1.52 -12.33 -3.46
N LYS A 61 0.41 -11.61 -3.61
CA LYS A 61 0.30 -10.52 -4.60
C LYS A 61 1.18 -9.34 -4.21
N ALA A 62 1.25 -9.01 -2.91
CA ALA A 62 2.15 -7.98 -2.39
C ALA A 62 3.62 -8.31 -2.70
N ILE A 63 4.06 -9.53 -2.41
CA ILE A 63 5.42 -10.00 -2.69
C ILE A 63 5.73 -9.94 -4.19
N ASN A 64 4.82 -10.46 -5.02
CA ASN A 64 4.98 -10.45 -6.47
C ASN A 64 5.04 -9.03 -7.05
N LEU A 65 4.30 -8.09 -6.46
CA LEU A 65 4.33 -6.68 -6.86
C LEU A 65 5.69 -6.03 -6.57
N LEU A 66 6.35 -6.42 -5.48
CA LEU A 66 7.64 -5.87 -5.08
C LEU A 66 8.84 -6.58 -5.72
N LYS A 67 8.65 -7.70 -6.42
CA LYS A 67 9.74 -8.61 -6.82
C LYS A 67 10.84 -7.97 -7.68
N ASP A 68 10.47 -7.06 -8.58
CA ASP A 68 11.38 -6.44 -9.54
C ASP A 68 11.89 -5.06 -9.06
N SER A 69 11.46 -4.61 -7.87
CA SER A 69 11.86 -3.32 -7.32
C SER A 69 13.25 -3.40 -6.68
N SER A 70 14.12 -2.47 -7.07
CA SER A 70 15.45 -2.26 -6.48
C SER A 70 15.48 -1.22 -5.38
N LEU A 71 14.32 -0.68 -4.98
CA LEU A 71 14.22 0.29 -3.88
C LEU A 71 14.44 -0.40 -2.55
N GLU A 72 15.19 0.24 -1.67
CA GLU A 72 15.51 -0.30 -0.34
C GLU A 72 14.23 -0.61 0.46
N GLU A 73 13.26 0.30 0.47
CA GLU A 73 12.00 0.11 1.21
C GLU A 73 11.17 -1.04 0.63
N ALA A 74 11.21 -1.25 -0.69
CA ALA A 74 10.51 -2.35 -1.34
C ALA A 74 11.17 -3.71 -1.05
N ILE A 75 12.51 -3.74 -0.96
CA ILE A 75 13.27 -4.93 -0.56
C ILE A 75 12.91 -5.29 0.88
N VAL A 76 12.98 -4.32 1.79
CA VAL A 76 12.65 -4.51 3.22
C VAL A 76 11.21 -5.01 3.40
N LEU A 77 10.23 -4.38 2.74
CA LEU A 77 8.83 -4.82 2.83
C LEU A 77 8.64 -6.25 2.32
N ARG A 78 9.29 -6.62 1.22
CA ARG A 78 9.20 -7.97 0.66
C ARG A 78 9.78 -9.01 1.63
N GLU A 79 10.90 -8.70 2.28
CA GLU A 79 11.49 -9.56 3.30
C GLU A 79 10.58 -9.69 4.53
N ILE A 80 9.98 -8.60 5.00
CA ILE A 80 9.00 -8.64 6.09
C ILE A 80 7.83 -9.55 5.72
N PHE A 81 7.24 -9.40 4.54
CA PHE A 81 6.07 -10.19 4.11
C PHE A 81 6.37 -11.68 3.95
N LEU A 82 7.62 -12.05 3.64
CA LEU A 82 8.05 -13.45 3.54
C LEU A 82 8.23 -14.12 4.92
N ASN A 83 8.52 -13.32 5.95
CA ASN A 83 8.87 -13.81 7.28
C ASN A 83 7.71 -13.74 8.30
N VAL A 84 6.58 -13.15 7.92
CA VAL A 84 5.37 -13.12 8.77
C VAL A 84 4.50 -14.32 8.39
N GLU A 85 4.47 -15.33 9.26
CA GLU A 85 3.43 -16.37 9.22
C GLU A 85 2.08 -15.71 9.56
N THR A 86 1.18 -15.61 8.58
CA THR A 86 -0.23 -15.25 8.81
C THR A 86 -1.09 -16.49 8.96
#